data_AF-A0A964W5K3-F1
#
_entry.id   AF-A0A964W5K3-F1
#
_cell.length_a   1.000
_cell.length_b   1.000
_cell.length_c   1.000
_cell.angle_alpha   90.00
_cell.angle_beta   90.00
_cell.angle_gamma   90.00
#
_symmetry.space_group_name_H-M   'P 1'
#
loop_
_entity.id
_entity.type
_entity.pdbx_description
1 polymer ?
#
loop_
_entity_poly.entity_id
_entity_poly.type
_entity_poly.pdbx_seq_one_letter_code
_entity_poly.pdbx_strand_id
1 'polypeptide(L)' 'KVNVSIAIGLFAGKMVTLARAAELSNISLGEFIDVLKDRGIPWGEYTEEQEKMDDVAIKNLLNKMENTND' A
#
# COMPACT_ATOMS: atom_id res chain seq x y z
N LYS A 1 -16.58 -0.17 3.72
CA LYS A 1 -15.62 0.26 2.68
C LYS A 1 -15.07 1.62 3.08
N VAL A 2 -13.76 1.73 3.31
CA VAL A 2 -13.13 3.04 3.51
C VAL A 2 -12.95 3.64 2.12
N ASN A 3 -13.39 4.88 1.92
CA ASN A 3 -13.17 5.57 0.64
C ASN A 3 -11.70 5.90 0.49
N VAL A 4 -11.18 5.79 -0.74
CA VAL A 4 -9.79 6.12 -1.09
C VAL A 4 -9.38 7.50 -0.55
N SER A 5 -10.31 8.46 -0.56
CA SER A 5 -10.11 9.81 0.00
C SER A 5 -9.78 9.81 1.50
N ILE A 6 -10.37 8.91 2.29
CA ILE A 6 -10.09 8.78 3.73
C ILE A 6 -8.71 8.16 3.92
N ALA A 7 -8.40 7.10 3.17
CA ALA A 7 -7.10 6.46 3.24
C ALA A 7 -5.96 7.41 2.86
N ILE A 8 -6.17 8.28 1.87
CA ILE A 8 -5.24 9.37 1.52
C ILE A 8 -5.10 10.35 2.68
N GLY A 9 -6.19 10.75 3.33
CA GLY A 9 -6.13 11.61 4.50
C GLY A 9 -5.33 10.98 5.65
N LEU A 10 -5.51 9.68 5.88
CA LEU A 10 -4.76 8.92 6.89
C LEU A 10 -3.27 8.83 6.53
N PHE A 11 -2.95 8.60 5.25
CA PHE A 11 -1.58 8.55 4.75
C PHE A 11 -0.89 9.91 4.82
N ALA A 12 -1.55 10.97 4.33
CA ALA A 12 -1.05 12.35 4.38
C ALA A 12 -0.87 12.83 5.83
N GLY A 13 -1.73 12.36 6.75
CA GLY A 13 -1.59 12.57 8.19
C GLY A 13 -0.53 11.68 8.87
N LYS A 14 0.23 10.87 8.11
CA LYS A 14 1.21 9.89 8.61
C LYS A 14 0.65 8.91 9.65
N MET A 15 -0.67 8.71 9.69
CA MET A 15 -1.31 7.75 10.60
C MET A 15 -1.21 6.31 10.10
N VAL A 16 -1.03 6.14 8.79
CA VAL A 16 -0.89 4.82 8.15
C VAL A 16 0.20 4.86 7.08
N THR A 17 0.78 3.70 6.78
CA THR A 17 1.72 3.53 5.66
C THR A 17 0.97 3.45 4.32
N LEU A 18 1.70 3.64 3.21
CA LEU A 18 1.15 3.54 1.86
C LEU A 18 0.42 2.19 1.63
N ALA A 19 1.09 1.08 1.98
CA ALA A 19 0.52 -0.27 1.90
C ALA A 19 -0.77 -0.41 2.71
N ARG A 20 -0.76 0.08 3.96
CA ARG A 20 -1.94 0.01 4.81
C ARG A 20 -3.07 0.90 4.28
N ALA A 21 -2.77 2.03 3.66
CA ALA A 21 -3.76 2.91 3.04
C ALA A 21 -4.39 2.28 1.78
N ALA A 22 -3.59 1.58 0.98
CA ALA A 22 -4.05 0.81 -0.16
C ALA A 22 -4.94 -0.37 0.29
N GLU A 23 -4.52 -1.13 1.30
CA GLU A 23 -5.32 -2.20 1.91
C GLU A 23 -6.65 -1.68 2.46
N LEU A 24 -6.64 -0.55 3.20
CA LEU A 24 -7.87 0.06 3.72
C LEU A 24 -8.83 0.49 2.60
N SER A 25 -8.27 0.93 1.48
CA SER A 25 -9.00 1.32 0.27
C SER A 25 -9.46 0.12 -0.57
N ASN A 26 -9.00 -1.09 -0.23
CA ASN A 26 -9.24 -2.33 -0.97
C ASN A 26 -8.81 -2.23 -2.45
N ILE A 27 -7.74 -1.48 -2.70
CA ILE A 27 -7.08 -1.36 -4.02
C ILE A 27 -5.60 -1.73 -3.86
N SER A 28 -4.98 -2.15 -4.95
CA SER A 28 -3.56 -2.48 -4.94
C SER A 28 -2.71 -1.25 -4.61
N LEU A 29 -1.50 -1.49 -4.08
CA LEU A 29 -0.53 -0.43 -3.83
C LEU A 29 -0.37 0.47 -5.07
N GLY A 30 -0.13 -0.13 -6.24
CA GLY A 30 -0.01 0.58 -7.52
C GLY A 30 -1.20 1.48 -7.87
N GLU A 31 -2.43 1.01 -7.63
CA GLU A 31 -3.63 1.84 -7.86
C GLU A 31 -3.69 3.00 -6.87
N PHE A 32 -3.33 2.77 -5.61
CA PHE A 32 -3.29 3.84 -4.61
C PHE A 32 -2.24 4.90 -4.95
N ILE A 33 -1.11 4.46 -5.50
CA ILE A 33 -0.03 5.31 -6.00
C ILE A 33 -0.50 6.17 -7.16
N ASP A 34 -1.16 5.57 -8.15
CA ASP A 34 -1.72 6.31 -9.29
C ASP A 34 -2.73 7.36 -8.82
N VAL A 35 -3.55 7.04 -7.81
CA VAL A 35 -4.47 8.01 -7.22
C VAL A 35 -3.73 9.16 -6.52
N LEU A 36 -2.62 8.89 -5.83
CA LEU A 36 -1.79 9.94 -5.22
C LEU A 36 -1.15 10.82 -6.29
N LYS A 37 -0.67 10.21 -7.38
CA LYS A 37 -0.07 10.89 -8.53
C LYS A 37 -1.08 11.78 -9.27
N ASP A 38 -2.28 11.28 -9.53
CA ASP A 38 -3.39 12.03 -10.13
C ASP A 38 -3.78 13.24 -9.28
N ARG A 39 -3.75 13.09 -7.95
CA ARG A 39 -4.02 14.19 -7.00
C ARG A 39 -2.83 15.10 -6.72
N GLY A 40 -1.66 14.84 -7.33
CA GLY A 40 -0.45 15.61 -7.09
C GLY A 40 0.10 15.51 -5.66
N ILE A 41 -0.25 14.44 -4.94
CA ILE A 41 0.20 14.23 -3.56
C ILE A 41 1.57 13.54 -3.60
N PRO A 42 2.64 14.17 -3.07
CA PRO A 42 3.93 13.53 -2.97
C PRO A 42 3.84 12.39 -1.96
N TRP A 43 3.93 11.17 -2.47
CA TRP A 43 3.80 9.93 -1.73
C TRP A 43 5.12 9.46 -1.09
N GLY A 44 6.08 10.39 -1.02
CA GLY A 44 7.47 10.13 -0.67
C GLY A 44 8.21 9.51 -1.85
N GLU A 45 9.52 9.68 -1.91
CA GLU A 45 10.40 8.90 -2.77
C GLU A 45 10.30 7.43 -2.37
N TYR A 46 9.20 6.77 -2.73
CA TYR A 46 9.10 5.33 -2.68
C TYR A 46 10.06 4.84 -3.77
N THR A 47 11.33 4.72 -3.39
CA THR A 47 12.37 4.25 -4.30
C THR A 47 12.05 2.81 -4.66
N GLU A 48 12.40 2.39 -5.88
CA GLU A 48 12.20 1.01 -6.36
C GLU A 48 12.75 -0.05 -5.38
N GLU A 49 13.67 0.34 -4.50
CA GLU A 49 14.22 -0.50 -3.42
C GLU A 49 13.19 -0.78 -2.31
N GLN A 50 12.40 0.22 -1.92
CA GLN A 50 11.31 0.03 -0.96
C GLN A 50 10.16 -0.76 -1.57
N GLU A 51 9.87 -0.56 -2.86
CA GLU A 51 8.90 -1.37 -3.61
C GLU A 51 9.31 -2.84 -3.69
N LYS A 52 10.59 -3.12 -4.01
CA LYS A 52 11.11 -4.50 -4.01
C LYS A 52 11.09 -5.14 -2.63
N MET A 53 11.39 -4.39 -1.58
CA MET A 53 11.34 -4.93 -0.21
C MET A 53 9.91 -5.27 0.21
N ASP A 54 8.94 -4.43 -0.13
CA ASP A 54 7.52 -4.72 0.14
C ASP A 54 6.98 -5.87 -0.74
N ASP A 55 7.39 -5.98 -2.01
CA ASP A 55 6.99 -7.11 -2.88
C ASP A 55 7.51 -8.46 -2.33
N VAL A 56 8.75 -8.48 -1.83
CA VAL A 56 9.34 -9.66 -1.18
C VAL A 56 8.63 -9.98 0.14
N ALA A 57 8.27 -8.96 0.93
CA ALA A 57 7.54 -9.15 2.18
C ALA A 57 6.12 -9.69 1.93
N ILE A 58 5.41 -9.16 0.93
CA ILE A 58 4.07 -9.61 0.54
C ILE A 58 4.12 -11.04 -0.03
N LYS A 59 5.09 -11.36 -0.91
CA LYS A 59 5.28 -12.74 -1.39
C LYS A 59 5.55 -13.71 -0.26
N ASN A 60 6.38 -13.34 0.72
CA ASN A 60 6.65 -14.20 1.87
C ASN A 60 5.42 -14.38 2.76
N LEU A 61 4.60 -13.35 2.93
CA LEU A 61 3.33 -13.44 3.67
C LEU A 61 2.33 -14.35 2.97
N LEU A 62 2.16 -14.23 1.65
CA LEU A 62 1.29 -15.09 0.85
C LEU A 62 1.75 -16.55 0.87
N ASN A 63 3.05 -16.79 0.68
CA ASN A 63 3.63 -18.13 0.70
C ASN A 63 3.52 -18.80 2.09
N LYS A 64 3.57 -18.00 3.17
CA LYS A 64 3.37 -18.50 4.54
C LYS A 64 1.90 -18.83 4.84
N MET A 65 0.95 -18.12 4.24
CA MET A 65 -0.48 -18.46 4.33
C MET A 65 -0.82 -19.75 3.58
N GLU A 66 -0.16 -20.04 2.44
CA GLU A 66 -0.31 -21.33 1.74
C GLU A 66 0.24 -22.53 2.53
N ASN A 67 1.30 -22.33 3.32
CA ASN A 67 1.94 -23.41 4.09
C ASN A 67 1.32 -23.68 5.48
N THR A 68 0.21 -23.03 5.85
CA THR A 68 -0.48 -23.28 7.14
C THR A 68 -1.70 -24.20 6.98
N ASN A 69 -1.88 -24.82 5.81
CA ASN A 69 -2.95 -25.78 5.53
C ASN A 69 -2.49 -27.26 5.50
N ASP A 70 -1.33 -27.60 6.07
CA ASP A 70 -0.91 -28.99 6.31
C ASP A 70 -1.02 -29.37 7.80
#